data_AF-A0A8H5HXN2-F1
#
_entry.id   AF-A0A8H5HXN2-F1
#
_cell.length_a   1.000
_cell.length_b   1.000
_cell.length_c   1.000
_cell.angle_alpha   90.00
_cell.angle_beta   90.00
_cell.angle_gamma   90.00
#
_symmetry.space_group_name_H-M   'P 1'
#
loop_
_entity.id
_entity.type
_entity.pdbx_description
1 polymer ?
#
loop_
_entity_poly.entity_id
_entity_poly.type
_entity_poly.pdbx_seq_one_letter_code
_entity_poly.pdbx_strand_id
1 'polypeptide(L)'
;MSVLTEEFEVLEAIYPNELTKSSENDVTIVVEPEQLPDGLPPLKLSLNVHYTDDYPDVLPELSLYPLESDVEPAEIDALIQGLIKIGEENLGMAMTFTLVSHLREQLVELVQTRDERRKSKEAEKERLALEEEEMRTRGTPVTADSFKSWKAKFDRELAERKTKEEDERLRGLSTREREEQAHASVKALRVQLSLSIGRQLFERNRIIEEENLMEEGTISVDISQYERSREEEEEEEEHVTFSDSD
;
A
#
# COMPACT_ATOMS: atom_id res chain seq x y z
N MET A 1 -27.95 32.54 -50.37
CA MET A 1 -29.03 31.55 -50.13
C MET A 1 -29.45 31.73 -48.68
N SER A 2 -30.26 30.85 -48.08
CA SER A 2 -30.38 30.86 -46.61
C SER A 2 -29.06 30.37 -46.01
N VAL A 3 -28.61 30.93 -44.88
CA VAL A 3 -27.37 30.50 -44.19
C VAL A 3 -27.39 28.99 -43.93
N LEU A 4 -28.56 28.46 -43.57
CA LEU A 4 -28.81 27.05 -43.36
C LEU A 4 -28.52 26.20 -44.60
N THR A 5 -28.91 26.64 -45.81
CA THR A 5 -28.70 25.88 -47.05
C THR A 5 -27.21 25.82 -47.41
N GLU A 6 -26.50 26.93 -47.22
CA GLU A 6 -25.05 26.98 -47.46
C GLU A 6 -24.31 26.09 -46.45
N GLU A 7 -24.73 26.10 -45.18
CA GLU A 7 -24.19 25.21 -44.16
C GLU A 7 -24.44 23.73 -44.49
N PHE A 8 -25.64 23.39 -44.98
CA PHE A 8 -25.96 22.03 -45.39
C PHE A 8 -25.05 21.49 -46.49
N GLU A 9 -24.79 22.29 -47.53
CA GLU A 9 -23.87 21.90 -48.62
C GLU A 9 -22.45 21.67 -48.09
N VAL A 10 -22.01 22.50 -47.13
CA VAL A 10 -20.71 22.33 -46.47
C VAL A 10 -20.68 21.06 -45.62
N LEU A 11 -21.72 20.79 -44.83
CA LEU A 11 -21.80 19.59 -43.99
C LEU A 11 -21.84 18.31 -44.83
N GLU A 12 -22.55 18.30 -45.96
CA GLU A 12 -22.57 17.15 -46.88
C GLU A 12 -21.18 16.90 -47.50
N ALA A 13 -20.41 17.96 -47.74
CA ALA A 13 -19.04 17.83 -48.25
C ALA A 13 -18.04 17.35 -47.18
N ILE A 14 -18.20 17.80 -45.93
CA ILE A 14 -17.30 17.43 -44.82
C ILE A 14 -17.63 16.03 -44.29
N TYR A 15 -18.92 15.69 -44.17
CA TYR A 15 -19.43 14.46 -43.53
C TYR A 15 -20.26 13.58 -44.48
N PRO A 16 -19.74 13.15 -45.64
CA PRO A 16 -20.54 12.46 -46.66
C PRO A 16 -21.10 11.10 -46.21
N ASN A 17 -20.43 10.44 -45.27
CA ASN A 17 -20.81 9.10 -44.79
C ASN A 17 -21.41 9.10 -43.37
N GLU A 18 -21.31 10.23 -42.66
CA GLU A 18 -21.65 10.34 -41.24
C GLU A 18 -22.91 11.18 -41.02
N LEU A 19 -23.28 12.00 -42.00
CA LEU A 19 -24.46 12.85 -42.01
C LEU A 19 -25.68 12.07 -42.51
N THR A 20 -26.75 12.07 -41.72
CA THR A 20 -28.08 11.61 -42.13
C THR A 20 -29.07 12.75 -41.99
N LYS A 21 -29.62 13.20 -43.11
CA LYS A 21 -30.66 14.22 -43.15
C LYS A 21 -32.04 13.57 -42.97
N SER A 22 -32.69 13.84 -41.85
CA SER A 22 -34.04 13.33 -41.57
C SER A 22 -35.12 14.27 -42.10
N SER A 23 -34.89 15.58 -42.00
CA SER A 23 -35.79 16.65 -42.43
C SER A 23 -35.01 17.84 -42.99
N GLU A 24 -35.70 18.90 -43.43
CA GLU A 24 -35.07 20.17 -43.80
C GLU A 24 -34.44 20.89 -42.60
N ASN A 25 -34.95 20.62 -41.39
CA ASN A 25 -34.49 21.22 -40.13
C ASN A 25 -33.87 20.20 -39.16
N ASP A 26 -33.82 18.91 -39.52
CA ASP A 26 -33.35 17.84 -38.63
C ASP A 26 -32.20 17.07 -39.24
N VAL A 27 -31.09 17.04 -38.52
CA VAL A 27 -29.85 16.41 -38.92
C VAL A 27 -29.33 15.51 -37.83
N THR A 28 -28.86 14.34 -38.25
CA THR A 28 -28.12 13.44 -37.39
C THR A 28 -26.70 13.30 -37.93
N ILE A 29 -25.70 13.53 -37.09
CA ILE A 29 -24.29 13.34 -37.40
C ILE A 29 -23.73 12.27 -36.47
N VAL A 30 -23.17 11.20 -37.05
CA VAL A 30 -22.43 10.22 -36.27
C VAL A 30 -21.03 10.75 -36.01
N VAL A 31 -20.66 10.86 -34.74
CA VAL A 31 -19.39 11.45 -34.30
C VAL A 31 -18.54 10.38 -33.62
N GLU A 32 -17.33 10.24 -34.15
CA GLU A 32 -16.28 9.36 -33.64
C GLU A 32 -15.06 10.21 -33.22
N PRO A 33 -14.33 9.84 -32.15
CA PRO A 33 -13.11 10.54 -31.75
C PRO A 33 -12.05 10.39 -32.84
N GLU A 34 -11.37 11.49 -33.17
CA GLU A 34 -10.44 11.56 -34.31
C GLU A 34 -9.19 10.69 -34.12
N GLN A 35 -8.74 10.54 -32.87
CA GLN A 35 -7.62 9.68 -32.49
C GLN A 35 -7.96 8.93 -31.21
N LEU A 36 -8.16 7.62 -31.34
CA LEU A 36 -8.30 6.72 -30.21
C LEU A 36 -6.93 6.13 -29.86
N PRO A 37 -6.44 6.27 -28.62
CA PRO A 37 -5.24 5.55 -28.18
C PRO A 37 -5.41 4.03 -28.34
N ASP A 38 -4.34 3.34 -28.76
CA ASP A 38 -4.35 1.90 -28.96
C ASP A 38 -4.85 1.14 -27.71
N GLY A 39 -5.83 0.25 -27.91
CA GLY A 39 -6.38 -0.63 -26.87
C GLY A 39 -7.56 -0.06 -26.07
N LEU A 40 -8.05 1.14 -26.38
CA LEU A 40 -9.27 1.69 -25.76
C LEU A 40 -10.53 1.27 -26.54
N PRO A 41 -11.69 1.17 -25.86
CA PRO A 41 -12.94 0.79 -26.51
C PRO A 41 -13.39 1.87 -27.51
N PRO A 42 -13.97 1.48 -28.66
CA PRO A 42 -14.54 2.44 -29.59
C PRO A 42 -15.69 3.21 -28.92
N LEU A 43 -15.73 4.52 -29.14
CA LEU A 43 -16.75 5.43 -28.64
C LEU A 43 -17.41 6.09 -29.84
N LYS A 44 -18.72 5.88 -30.01
CA LYS A 44 -19.50 6.48 -31.09
C LYS A 44 -20.78 7.10 -30.56
N LEU A 45 -21.00 8.35 -30.89
CA LEU A 45 -22.19 9.10 -30.51
C LEU A 45 -22.95 9.58 -31.75
N SER A 46 -24.27 9.64 -31.64
CA SER A 46 -25.16 10.33 -32.57
C SER A 46 -25.44 11.72 -32.03
N LEU A 47 -25.07 12.76 -32.77
CA LEU A 47 -25.50 14.13 -32.51
C LEU A 47 -26.72 14.44 -33.38
N ASN A 48 -27.86 14.63 -32.73
CA ASN A 48 -29.07 15.13 -33.37
C ASN A 48 -29.13 16.64 -33.16
N VAL A 49 -29.24 17.36 -34.27
CA VAL A 49 -29.34 18.82 -34.33
C VAL A 49 -30.68 19.16 -34.97
N HIS A 50 -31.53 19.85 -34.23
CA HIS A 50 -32.77 20.42 -34.72
C HIS A 50 -32.62 21.94 -34.86
N TYR A 51 -32.67 22.44 -36.09
CA TYR A 51 -32.54 23.85 -36.39
C TYR A 51 -33.88 24.57 -36.17
N THR A 52 -33.86 25.55 -35.27
CA THR A 52 -34.98 26.45 -35.01
C THR A 52 -35.14 27.48 -36.13
N ASP A 53 -36.33 28.07 -36.25
CA ASP A 53 -36.62 29.08 -37.28
C ASP A 53 -35.76 30.35 -37.18
N ASP A 54 -35.28 30.64 -35.96
CA ASP A 54 -34.42 31.80 -35.65
C ASP A 54 -32.92 31.50 -35.78
N TYR A 55 -32.53 30.33 -36.30
CA TYR A 55 -31.13 29.98 -36.56
C TYR A 55 -30.55 30.83 -37.71
N PRO A 56 -29.32 31.38 -37.59
CA PRO A 56 -28.27 31.10 -36.59
C PRO A 56 -28.23 32.06 -35.39
N ASP A 57 -29.23 32.92 -35.20
CA ASP A 57 -29.26 33.89 -34.09
C ASP A 57 -29.62 33.22 -32.75
N VAL A 58 -30.26 32.05 -32.81
CA VAL A 58 -30.61 31.21 -31.65
C VAL A 58 -29.96 29.82 -31.79
N LEU A 59 -29.61 29.23 -30.63
CA LEU A 59 -29.08 27.87 -30.56
C LEU A 59 -30.07 26.84 -31.15
N PRO A 60 -29.57 25.86 -31.93
CA PRO A 60 -30.36 24.69 -32.29
C PRO A 60 -30.61 23.80 -31.07
N GLU A 61 -31.65 22.97 -31.11
CA GLU A 61 -31.85 21.95 -30.08
C GLU A 61 -30.88 20.78 -30.32
N LEU A 62 -30.09 20.45 -29.30
CA LEU A 62 -29.04 19.44 -29.38
C LEU A 62 -29.45 18.22 -28.54
N SER A 63 -29.29 17.02 -29.10
CA SER A 63 -29.50 15.77 -28.38
C SER A 63 -28.42 14.76 -28.75
N LEU A 64 -27.87 14.08 -27.74
CA LEU A 64 -26.79 13.10 -27.90
C LEU A 64 -27.29 11.69 -27.55
N TYR A 65 -27.00 10.72 -28.42
CA TYR A 65 -27.35 9.31 -28.21
C TYR A 65 -26.12 8.41 -28.40
N PRO A 66 -25.80 7.51 -27.45
CA PRO A 66 -24.72 6.55 -27.62
C PRO A 66 -25.12 5.42 -28.60
N LEU A 67 -24.24 5.06 -29.54
CA LEU A 67 -24.47 3.96 -30.50
C LEU A 67 -23.85 2.64 -30.04
N GLU A 68 -22.54 2.64 -29.75
CA GLU A 68 -21.77 1.40 -29.51
C GLU A 68 -21.32 1.26 -28.04
N SER A 69 -21.26 2.35 -27.30
CA SER A 69 -20.63 2.42 -25.99
C SER A 69 -21.61 2.79 -24.88
N ASP A 70 -21.43 2.19 -23.69
CA ASP A 70 -22.15 2.59 -22.49
C ASP A 70 -21.55 3.91 -21.97
N VAL A 71 -22.18 5.03 -22.35
CA VAL A 71 -21.84 6.37 -21.85
C VAL A 71 -22.79 6.69 -20.72
N GLU A 72 -22.25 7.11 -19.59
CA GLU A 72 -23.07 7.44 -18.43
C GLU A 72 -23.92 8.68 -18.74
N PRO A 73 -25.18 8.75 -18.28
CA PRO A 73 -26.05 9.89 -18.58
C PRO A 73 -25.47 11.22 -18.07
N ALA A 74 -24.68 11.18 -16.99
CA ALA A 74 -23.96 12.34 -16.47
C ALA A 74 -22.85 12.84 -17.42
N GLU A 75 -22.18 11.94 -18.14
CA GLU A 75 -21.20 12.30 -19.15
C GLU A 75 -21.88 12.92 -20.38
N ILE A 76 -23.04 12.40 -20.78
CA ILE A 76 -23.83 12.97 -21.88
C ILE A 76 -24.28 14.39 -21.54
N ASP A 77 -24.79 14.63 -20.33
CA ASP A 77 -25.18 15.97 -19.89
C ASP A 77 -23.98 16.93 -19.91
N ALA A 78 -22.81 16.50 -19.43
CA ALA A 78 -21.59 17.30 -19.48
C ALA A 78 -21.17 17.66 -20.91
N LEU A 79 -21.28 16.73 -21.86
CA LEU A 79 -21.02 16.99 -23.28
C LEU A 79 -22.01 18.00 -23.86
N ILE A 80 -23.32 17.84 -23.58
CA ILE A 80 -24.35 18.79 -24.04
C ILE A 80 -24.09 20.19 -23.47
N GLN A 81 -23.73 20.31 -22.19
CA GLN A 81 -23.38 21.61 -21.58
C GLN A 81 -22.15 22.25 -22.26
N GLY A 82 -21.14 21.45 -22.62
CA GLY A 82 -19.99 21.91 -23.40
C GLY A 82 -20.40 22.47 -24.77
N LEU A 83 -21.26 21.74 -25.48
CA LEU A 83 -21.78 22.16 -26.79
C LEU A 83 -22.63 23.43 -26.70
N ILE A 84 -23.49 23.56 -25.69
CA ILE A 84 -24.29 24.78 -25.47
C ILE A 84 -23.37 25.98 -25.28
N LYS A 85 -22.34 25.86 -24.44
CA LYS A 85 -21.39 26.95 -24.19
C LYS A 85 -20.67 27.40 -25.46
N ILE A 86 -20.18 26.45 -26.28
CA ILE A 86 -19.54 26.77 -27.56
C ILE A 86 -20.56 27.37 -28.54
N GLY A 87 -21.79 26.88 -28.56
CA GLY A 87 -22.84 27.45 -29.40
C GLY A 87 -23.18 28.90 -29.03
N GLU A 88 -23.24 29.24 -27.74
CA GLU A 88 -23.47 30.62 -27.28
C GLU A 88 -22.37 31.58 -27.74
N GLU A 89 -21.12 31.10 -27.82
CA GLU A 89 -19.99 31.87 -28.33
C GLU A 89 -20.02 32.07 -29.86
N ASN A 90 -20.76 31.22 -30.58
CA ASN A 90 -20.84 31.19 -32.05
C ASN A 90 -22.20 31.61 -32.61
N LEU A 91 -23.00 32.36 -31.83
CA LEU A 91 -24.27 32.91 -32.31
C LEU A 91 -24.09 33.90 -33.47
N GLY A 92 -25.05 33.90 -34.40
CA GLY A 92 -25.05 34.76 -35.59
C GLY A 92 -24.26 34.20 -36.77
N MET A 93 -23.76 32.96 -36.67
CA MET A 93 -23.12 32.25 -37.78
C MET A 93 -23.39 30.74 -37.76
N ALA A 94 -23.14 30.08 -38.90
CA ALA A 94 -23.20 28.63 -39.01
C ALA A 94 -22.24 27.98 -37.99
N MET A 95 -22.78 27.19 -37.05
CA MET A 95 -22.03 26.70 -35.89
C MET A 95 -21.94 25.17 -35.81
N THR A 96 -22.65 24.41 -36.64
CA THR A 96 -22.72 22.95 -36.47
C THR A 96 -21.41 22.23 -36.70
N PHE A 97 -20.61 22.68 -37.67
CA PHE A 97 -19.24 22.17 -37.84
C PHE A 97 -18.41 22.38 -36.57
N THR A 98 -18.45 23.60 -36.01
CA THR A 98 -17.75 23.94 -34.76
C THR A 98 -18.20 23.04 -33.60
N LEU A 99 -19.51 22.80 -33.47
CA LEU A 99 -20.07 21.89 -32.47
C LEU A 99 -19.58 20.46 -32.66
N VAL A 100 -19.57 19.93 -33.88
CA VAL A 100 -19.07 18.58 -34.17
C VAL A 100 -17.58 18.47 -33.89
N SER A 101 -16.78 19.46 -34.29
CA SER A 101 -15.35 19.51 -34.00
C SER A 101 -15.08 19.51 -32.50
N HIS A 102 -15.79 20.36 -31.74
CA HIS A 102 -15.67 20.38 -30.29
C HIS A 102 -16.09 19.06 -29.65
N LEU A 103 -17.17 18.44 -30.13
CA LEU A 103 -17.61 17.14 -29.65
C LEU A 103 -16.53 16.08 -29.84
N ARG A 104 -15.86 16.03 -31.00
CA ARG A 104 -14.77 15.07 -31.25
C ARG A 104 -13.62 15.24 -30.26
N GLU A 105 -13.23 16.47 -29.96
CA GLU A 105 -12.20 16.77 -28.95
C GLU A 105 -12.63 16.30 -27.55
N GLN A 106 -13.87 16.61 -27.14
CA GLN A 106 -14.38 16.18 -25.84
C GLN A 106 -14.48 14.65 -25.72
N LEU A 107 -14.77 13.94 -26.81
CA LEU A 107 -14.78 12.48 -26.80
C LEU A 107 -13.38 11.90 -26.57
N VAL A 108 -12.34 12.51 -27.13
CA VAL A 108 -10.95 12.11 -26.87
C VAL A 108 -10.60 12.31 -25.39
N GLU A 109 -10.93 13.48 -24.83
CA GLU A 109 -10.70 13.79 -23.41
C GLU A 109 -11.45 12.83 -22.48
N LEU A 110 -12.70 12.49 -22.81
CA LEU A 110 -13.51 11.55 -22.04
C LEU A 110 -12.87 10.17 -22.00
N VAL A 111 -12.38 9.68 -23.15
CA VAL A 111 -11.74 8.37 -23.24
C VAL A 111 -10.41 8.35 -22.46
N GLN A 112 -9.62 9.42 -22.55
CA GLN A 112 -8.38 9.56 -21.76
C GLN A 112 -8.67 9.59 -20.26
N THR A 113 -9.64 10.39 -19.83
CA THR A 113 -10.04 10.50 -18.41
C THR A 113 -10.52 9.15 -17.87
N ARG A 114 -11.27 8.38 -18.66
CA ARG A 114 -11.71 7.02 -18.29
C ARG A 114 -10.51 6.07 -18.09
N ASP A 115 -9.52 6.11 -18.97
CA ASP A 115 -8.33 5.27 -18.88
C ASP A 115 -7.44 5.67 -17.68
N GLU A 116 -7.23 6.97 -17.46
CA GLU A 116 -6.50 7.48 -16.30
C GLU A 116 -7.17 7.08 -14.99
N ARG A 117 -8.51 7.22 -14.91
CA ARG A 117 -9.30 6.78 -13.76
C ARG A 117 -9.16 5.28 -13.51
N ARG A 118 -9.08 4.46 -14.57
CA ARG A 118 -8.89 3.02 -14.47
C ARG A 118 -7.47 2.69 -13.97
N LYS A 119 -6.44 3.26 -14.60
CA LYS A 119 -5.03 3.07 -14.22
C LYS A 119 -4.76 3.53 -12.78
N SER A 120 -5.33 4.67 -12.38
CA SER A 120 -5.18 5.19 -11.02
C SER A 120 -5.79 4.24 -9.97
N LYS A 121 -6.99 3.70 -10.24
CA LYS A 121 -7.61 2.69 -9.36
C LYS A 121 -6.82 1.39 -9.30
N GLU A 122 -6.27 0.94 -10.43
CA GLU A 122 -5.41 -0.24 -10.49
C GLU A 122 -4.13 -0.03 -9.67
N ALA A 123 -3.47 1.12 -9.83
CA ALA A 123 -2.27 1.48 -9.09
C ALA A 123 -2.52 1.64 -7.58
N GLU A 124 -3.66 2.22 -7.18
CA GLU A 124 -4.04 2.32 -5.77
C GLU A 124 -4.27 0.94 -5.15
N LYS A 125 -4.95 0.05 -5.89
CA LYS A 125 -5.19 -1.32 -5.46
C LYS A 125 -3.89 -2.11 -5.35
N GLU A 126 -2.96 -1.94 -6.28
CA GLU A 126 -1.63 -2.56 -6.24
C GLU A 126 -0.83 -2.06 -5.03
N ARG A 127 -0.85 -0.75 -4.77
CA ARG A 127 -0.22 -0.18 -3.57
C ARG A 127 -0.79 -0.77 -2.28
N LEU A 128 -2.11 -0.85 -2.17
CA LEU A 128 -2.75 -1.41 -0.98
C LEU A 128 -2.40 -2.90 -0.81
N ALA A 129 -2.36 -3.66 -1.90
CA ALA A 129 -1.95 -5.07 -1.87
C ALA A 129 -0.49 -5.22 -1.42
N LEU A 130 0.41 -4.37 -1.91
CA LEU A 130 1.81 -4.36 -1.49
C LEU A 130 1.94 -4.00 -0.01
N GLU A 131 1.18 -3.01 0.49
CA GLU A 131 1.16 -2.66 1.91
C GLU A 131 0.62 -3.79 2.80
N GLU A 132 -0.42 -4.50 2.35
CA GLU A 132 -0.93 -5.69 3.05
C GLU A 132 0.09 -6.83 3.05
N GLU A 133 0.80 -7.04 1.93
CA GLU A 133 1.89 -8.01 1.86
C GLU A 133 3.06 -7.61 2.74
N GLU A 134 3.47 -6.34 2.75
CA GLU A 134 4.51 -5.82 3.63
C GLU A 134 4.11 -5.92 5.11
N MET A 135 2.85 -5.65 5.46
CA MET A 135 2.33 -5.84 6.82
C MET A 135 2.27 -7.31 7.22
N ARG A 136 1.93 -8.21 6.29
CA ARG A 136 1.95 -9.66 6.54
C ARG A 136 3.38 -10.20 6.66
N THR A 137 4.33 -9.62 5.91
CA THR A 137 5.72 -10.08 5.83
C THR A 137 6.59 -9.44 6.92
N ARG A 138 6.26 -8.23 7.37
CA ARG A 138 6.76 -7.68 8.64
C ARG A 138 6.15 -8.49 9.77
N GLY A 139 6.90 -9.49 10.25
CA GLY A 139 6.61 -10.12 11.52
C GLY A 139 6.44 -9.10 12.65
N THR A 140 5.87 -9.52 13.78
CA THR A 140 5.77 -8.64 14.94
C THR A 140 7.17 -8.27 15.43
N PRO A 141 7.52 -6.97 15.51
CA PRO A 141 8.82 -6.58 16.05
C PRO A 141 8.90 -7.08 17.49
N VAL A 142 10.02 -7.72 17.83
CA VAL A 142 10.27 -8.22 19.18
C VAL A 142 10.57 -7.02 20.08
N THR A 143 9.52 -6.38 20.60
CA THR A 143 9.62 -5.35 21.63
C THR A 143 9.91 -6.00 22.99
N ALA A 144 10.49 -5.25 23.94
CA ALA A 144 10.84 -5.79 25.25
C ALA A 144 9.64 -6.44 25.98
N ASP A 145 8.43 -5.91 25.80
CA ASP A 145 7.23 -6.47 26.41
C ASP A 145 6.69 -7.70 25.66
N SER A 146 6.79 -7.72 24.33
CA SER A 146 6.53 -8.92 23.53
C SER A 146 7.50 -10.04 23.92
N PHE A 147 8.79 -9.72 24.05
CA PHE A 147 9.82 -10.66 24.48
C PHE A 147 9.57 -11.19 25.90
N LYS A 148 9.18 -10.36 26.87
CA LYS A 148 8.81 -10.84 28.22
C LYS A 148 7.63 -11.81 28.17
N SER A 149 6.60 -11.50 27.38
CA SER A 149 5.42 -12.37 27.25
C SER A 149 5.75 -13.69 26.56
N TRP A 150 6.61 -13.65 25.54
CA TRP A 150 7.14 -14.83 24.87
C TRP A 150 8.02 -15.65 25.82
N LYS A 151 8.94 -15.00 26.54
CA LYS A 151 9.83 -15.62 27.52
C LYS A 151 9.05 -16.31 28.64
N ALA A 152 7.99 -15.69 29.16
CA ALA A 152 7.13 -16.33 30.16
C ALA A 152 6.45 -17.60 29.62
N LYS A 153 6.02 -17.59 28.35
CA LYS A 153 5.46 -18.80 27.70
C LYS A 153 6.53 -19.86 27.48
N PHE A 154 7.72 -19.47 27.03
CA PHE A 154 8.85 -20.35 26.80
C PHE A 154 9.36 -21.00 28.09
N ASP A 155 9.54 -20.21 29.16
CA ASP A 155 9.98 -20.69 30.48
C ASP A 155 8.96 -21.68 31.06
N ARG A 156 7.66 -21.43 30.85
CA ARG A 156 6.59 -22.35 31.22
C ARG A 156 6.67 -23.67 30.44
N GLU A 157 6.83 -23.63 29.12
CA GLU A 157 6.96 -24.83 28.29
C GLU A 157 8.21 -25.65 28.67
N LEU A 158 9.32 -24.97 28.96
CA LEU A 158 10.55 -25.60 29.42
C LEU A 158 10.38 -26.27 30.79
N ALA A 159 9.65 -25.62 31.72
CA ALA A 159 9.32 -26.21 33.02
C ALA A 159 8.39 -27.42 32.87
N GLU A 160 7.38 -27.35 32.00
CA GLU A 160 6.50 -28.48 31.68
C GLU A 160 7.27 -29.64 31.05
N ARG A 161 8.27 -29.37 30.19
CA ARG A 161 9.15 -30.40 29.63
C ARG A 161 10.02 -31.06 30.70
N LYS A 162 10.63 -30.26 31.58
CA LYS A 162 11.48 -30.76 32.67
C LYS A 162 10.67 -31.59 33.67
N THR A 163 9.49 -31.13 34.07
CA THR A 163 8.63 -31.88 35.00
C THR A 163 8.17 -33.21 34.41
N LYS A 164 7.88 -33.27 33.10
CA LYS A 164 7.60 -34.54 32.42
C LYS A 164 8.81 -35.48 32.40
N GLU A 165 10.00 -34.95 32.10
CA GLU A 165 11.25 -35.73 32.11
C GLU A 165 11.58 -36.25 33.52
N GLU A 166 11.36 -35.45 34.56
CA GLU A 166 11.50 -35.87 35.95
C GLU A 166 10.43 -36.90 36.36
N ASP A 167 9.17 -36.73 35.95
CA ASP A 167 8.10 -37.69 36.23
C ASP A 167 8.33 -39.03 35.50
N GLU A 168 8.83 -39.01 34.26
CA GLU A 168 9.25 -40.23 33.54
C GLU A 168 10.45 -40.90 34.23
N ARG A 169 11.45 -40.12 34.66
CA ARG A 169 12.58 -40.62 35.44
C ARG A 169 12.12 -41.23 36.77
N LEU A 170 11.16 -40.61 37.45
CA LEU A 170 10.59 -41.08 38.72
C LEU A 170 9.67 -42.29 38.55
N ARG A 171 9.02 -42.46 37.39
CA ARG A 171 8.22 -43.65 37.05
C ARG A 171 9.09 -44.88 36.76
N GLY A 172 10.34 -44.69 36.35
CA GLY A 172 11.30 -45.78 36.13
C GLY A 172 12.02 -46.29 37.39
N LEU A 173 11.83 -45.65 38.55
CA LEU A 173 12.53 -45.96 39.80
C LEU A 173 11.61 -46.67 40.81
N SER A 174 12.19 -47.57 41.61
CA SER A 174 11.45 -48.33 42.63
C SER A 174 10.99 -47.43 43.78
N THR A 175 9.94 -47.81 44.52
CA THR A 175 9.33 -47.00 45.60
C THR A 175 10.34 -46.54 46.65
N ARG A 176 11.34 -47.36 46.95
CA ARG A 176 12.41 -47.06 47.91
C ARG A 176 13.41 -46.01 47.40
N GLU A 177 13.73 -46.02 46.12
CA GLU A 177 14.64 -45.05 45.49
C GLU A 177 13.97 -43.67 45.35
N ARG A 178 12.64 -43.65 45.21
CA ARG A 178 11.85 -42.42 45.18
C ARG A 178 11.88 -41.67 46.51
N GLU A 179 11.80 -42.40 47.63
CA GLU A 179 11.90 -41.81 48.98
C GLU A 179 13.30 -41.28 49.27
N GLU A 180 14.35 -41.99 48.83
CA GLU A 180 15.74 -41.54 48.98
C GLU A 180 16.03 -40.28 48.15
N GLN A 181 15.53 -40.20 46.91
CA GLN A 181 15.65 -39.00 46.07
C GLN A 181 14.84 -37.82 46.63
N ALA A 182 13.65 -38.06 47.19
CA ALA A 182 12.86 -37.02 47.85
C ALA A 182 13.56 -36.49 49.12
N HIS A 183 14.17 -37.38 49.91
CA HIS A 183 14.92 -36.97 51.10
C HIS A 183 16.21 -36.21 50.72
N ALA A 184 16.89 -36.62 49.64
CA ALA A 184 18.06 -35.94 49.11
C ALA A 184 17.72 -34.54 48.56
N SER A 185 16.61 -34.39 47.83
CA SER A 185 16.17 -33.10 47.29
C SER A 185 15.77 -32.11 48.39
N VAL A 186 15.07 -32.58 49.44
CA VAL A 186 14.74 -31.76 50.62
C VAL A 186 16.00 -31.35 51.38
N LYS A 187 16.97 -32.27 51.54
CA LYS A 187 18.26 -31.95 52.17
C LYS A 187 19.04 -30.92 51.35
N ALA A 188 19.09 -31.05 50.03
CA ALA A 188 19.73 -30.09 49.15
C ALA A 188 19.06 -28.71 49.21
N LEU A 189 17.72 -28.64 49.23
CA LEU A 189 16.97 -27.39 49.35
C LEU A 189 17.24 -26.71 50.71
N ARG A 190 17.29 -27.51 51.80
CA ARG A 190 17.62 -27.01 53.14
C ARG A 190 19.03 -26.45 53.21
N VAL A 191 20.00 -27.15 52.60
CA VAL A 191 21.39 -26.68 52.50
C VAL A 191 21.43 -25.38 51.70
N GLN A 192 20.82 -25.33 50.53
CA GLN A 192 20.77 -24.12 49.69
C GLN A 192 20.13 -22.93 50.42
N LEU A 193 19.04 -23.13 51.16
CA LEU A 193 18.40 -22.10 51.97
C LEU A 193 19.28 -21.65 53.13
N SER A 194 20.00 -22.58 53.76
CA SER A 194 20.95 -22.22 54.83
C SER A 194 22.17 -21.46 54.29
N LEU A 195 22.64 -21.78 53.08
CA LEU A 195 23.71 -21.03 52.42
C LEU A 195 23.24 -19.65 51.96
N SER A 196 22.01 -19.51 51.44
CA SER A 196 21.48 -18.18 51.06
C SER A 196 21.27 -17.28 52.27
N ILE A 197 20.81 -17.82 53.40
CA ILE A 197 20.70 -17.10 54.68
C ILE A 197 22.08 -16.76 55.25
N GLY A 198 23.04 -17.68 55.21
CA GLY A 198 24.41 -17.44 55.65
C GLY A 198 25.08 -16.34 54.82
N ARG A 199 24.88 -16.33 53.50
CA ARG A 199 25.39 -15.30 52.59
C ARG A 199 24.77 -13.94 52.87
N GLN A 200 23.47 -13.88 53.16
CA GLN A 200 22.78 -12.65 53.58
C GLN A 200 23.27 -12.11 54.93
N LEU A 201 23.61 -12.99 55.89
CA LEU A 201 24.18 -12.60 57.17
C LEU A 201 25.61 -12.05 57.03
N PHE A 202 26.44 -12.67 56.18
CA PHE A 202 27.79 -12.18 55.89
C PHE A 202 27.77 -10.84 55.15
N GLU A 203 26.87 -10.64 54.19
CA GLU A 203 26.72 -9.34 53.51
C GLU A 203 26.27 -8.23 54.49
N ARG A 204 25.46 -8.54 55.51
CA ARG A 204 25.03 -7.56 56.51
C ARG A 204 26.09 -7.25 57.58
N ASN A 205 26.96 -8.20 57.91
CA ASN A 205 28.09 -8.00 58.83
C ASN A 205 29.32 -7.39 58.14
N ARG A 206 29.50 -7.58 56.81
CA ARG A 206 30.56 -6.92 56.04
C ARG A 206 30.46 -5.39 56.09
N ILE A 207 29.24 -4.84 56.18
CA ILE A 207 29.00 -3.41 56.33
C ILE A 207 29.53 -2.87 57.68
N ILE A 208 29.71 -3.72 58.70
CA ILE A 208 30.21 -3.32 60.02
C ILE A 208 31.75 -3.43 60.09
N GLU A 209 32.36 -4.36 59.35
CA GLU A 209 33.83 -4.52 59.29
C GLU A 209 34.52 -3.52 58.35
N GLU A 210 33.80 -2.88 57.41
CA GLU A 210 34.36 -1.85 56.52
C GLU A 210 34.74 -0.52 57.24
N GLU A 211 34.31 -0.28 58.48
CA GLU A 211 34.68 0.94 59.24
C GLU A 211 35.99 0.81 60.05
N ASN A 212 36.59 -0.39 60.17
CA ASN A 212 37.75 -0.60 61.06
C ASN A 212 38.90 -1.46 60.50
N LEU A 213 39.02 -1.62 59.18
CA LEU A 213 40.14 -2.35 58.61
C LEU A 213 40.71 -1.68 57.34
N MET A 214 41.44 -0.58 57.54
CA MET A 214 42.49 -0.20 56.59
C MET A 214 43.71 -1.09 56.86
N GLU A 215 43.81 -2.20 56.13
CA GLU A 215 45.03 -3.01 56.08
C GLU A 215 45.68 -2.83 54.70
N GLU A 216 46.87 -2.23 54.71
CA GLU A 216 47.69 -1.93 53.54
C GLU A 216 48.07 -3.22 52.78
N GLY A 217 47.72 -3.31 51.49
CA GLY A 217 48.41 -4.27 50.61
C GLY A 217 47.68 -4.88 49.40
N THR A 218 46.43 -4.54 49.10
CA THR A 218 45.76 -5.08 47.89
C THR A 218 45.67 -4.04 46.78
N ILE A 219 46.50 -4.19 45.75
CA ILE A 219 46.44 -3.39 44.51
C ILE A 219 45.17 -3.81 43.76
N SER A 220 44.25 -2.86 43.57
CA SER A 220 43.05 -3.06 42.78
C SER A 220 43.42 -3.00 41.30
N VAL A 221 43.21 -4.08 40.54
CA VAL A 221 43.44 -4.08 39.09
C VAL A 221 42.25 -3.42 38.41
N ASP A 222 42.51 -2.34 37.67
CA ASP A 222 41.51 -1.58 36.92
C ASP A 222 41.16 -2.30 35.61
N ILE A 223 39.90 -2.69 35.47
CA ILE A 223 39.38 -3.51 34.38
C ILE A 223 39.31 -2.70 33.07
N SER A 224 39.30 -1.36 33.15
CA SER A 224 39.34 -0.48 31.97
C SER A 224 40.63 -0.60 31.15
N GLN A 225 41.70 -1.16 31.73
CA GLN A 225 42.96 -1.39 31.01
C GLN A 225 42.93 -2.58 30.05
N TYR A 226 41.85 -3.37 30.04
CA TYR A 226 41.69 -4.56 29.18
C TYR A 226 40.47 -4.47 28.25
N GLU A 227 39.85 -3.29 28.12
CA GLU A 227 38.76 -3.08 27.17
C GLU A 227 39.36 -2.91 25.76
N ARG A 228 39.36 -3.99 24.98
CA ARG A 228 39.81 -3.99 23.58
C ARG A 228 38.86 -3.11 22.77
N SER A 229 39.36 -1.99 22.27
CA SER A 229 38.59 -1.06 21.45
C SER A 229 38.32 -1.64 20.05
N ARG A 230 37.10 -1.44 19.56
CA ARG A 230 36.55 -1.95 18.30
C ARG A 230 37.35 -1.57 17.05
N GLU A 231 38.21 -0.55 17.14
CA GLU A 231 39.11 -0.12 16.06
C GLU A 231 40.25 -1.14 15.79
N GLU A 232 40.67 -1.94 16.77
CA GLU A 232 41.68 -3.00 16.55
C GLU A 232 41.13 -4.24 15.83
N GLU A 233 39.80 -4.47 15.87
CA GLU A 233 39.18 -5.58 15.12
C GLU A 233 39.10 -5.29 13.61
N GLU A 234 38.95 -4.01 13.22
CA GLU A 234 38.87 -3.62 11.80
C GLU A 234 40.24 -3.71 11.09
N GLU A 235 41.36 -3.47 11.78
CA GLU A 235 42.72 -3.63 11.21
C GLU A 235 43.11 -5.10 10.97
N GLU A 236 42.60 -6.06 11.76
CA GLU A 236 42.88 -7.49 11.57
C GLU A 236 42.07 -8.09 10.39
N GLU A 237 40.88 -7.58 10.09
CA GLU A 237 40.06 -8.05 8.96
C GLU A 237 40.60 -7.60 7.58
N GLU A 238 41.24 -6.43 7.50
CA GLU A 238 41.77 -5.91 6.23
C GLU A 238 43.02 -6.67 5.73
N HIS A 239 43.72 -7.41 6.62
CA HIS A 239 44.96 -8.10 6.29
C HIS A 239 44.77 -9.56 5.80
N VAL A 240 43.52 -10.02 5.60
CA VAL A 240 43.23 -11.39 5.16
C VAL A 240 42.83 -11.44 3.67
N THR A 241 43.73 -11.01 2.78
CA THR A 241 43.58 -11.26 1.35
C THR A 241 43.96 -12.71 1.03
N PHE A 242 42.96 -13.57 0.82
CA PHE A 242 43.17 -14.90 0.23
C PHE A 242 43.63 -14.71 -1.23
N SER A 243 44.92 -14.92 -1.49
CA SER A 243 45.46 -15.07 -2.84
C SER A 243 45.10 -16.47 -3.35
N ASP A 244 44.08 -16.55 -4.20
CA ASP A 244 43.75 -17.77 -4.93
C ASP A 244 44.74 -17.94 -6.09
N SER A 245 45.52 -19.02 -6.04
CA SER A 245 46.38 -19.51 -7.12
C SER A 245 46.46 -21.03 -7.00
N ASP A 246 45.62 -21.73 -7.78
CA ASP A 246 45.99 -22.57 -8.93
C ASP A 246 44.71 -23.03 -9.65
#